data_AF-A0A947M9M7-F1
#
_entry.id   AF-A0A947M9M7-F1
#
_cell.length_a   1.000
_cell.length_b   1.000
_cell.length_c   1.000
_cell.angle_alpha   90.00
_cell.angle_beta   90.00
_cell.angle_gamma   90.00
#
_symmetry.space_group_name_H-M   'P 1'
#
loop_
_entity.id
_entity.type
_entity.pdbx_description
1 polymer ?
#
loop_
_entity_poly.entity_id
_entity_poly.type
_entity_poly.pdbx_seq_one_letter_code
_entity_poly.pdbx_strand_id
1 'polypeptide(L)'
;MFEPSTYAVLMLVGFFVMLMIGIPVAISLAVSGFVFGWLGFGETLFNLIPARFYGIVSGYQWMAIPLFVFMGVMLEKSRLADDLLDVMGHIAGGLKGGMAIGIVL
;
A
#
# COMPACT_ATOMS: atom_id res chain seq x y z
N MET A 1 -0.62 20.94 -32.25
CA MET A 1 -0.09 20.20 -31.09
C MET A 1 -0.82 20.73 -29.87
N PHE A 2 -1.52 19.88 -29.12
CA PHE A 2 -2.31 20.30 -27.95
C PHE A 2 -1.41 20.83 -26.83
N GLU A 3 -1.92 21.75 -26.01
CA GLU A 3 -1.23 22.22 -24.83
C GLU A 3 -0.99 21.07 -23.82
N PRO A 4 0.14 21.08 -23.08
CA PRO A 4 0.45 20.07 -22.07
C PRO A 4 -0.65 19.86 -21.01
N SER A 5 -1.42 20.91 -20.71
CA SER A 5 -2.58 20.89 -19.82
C SER A 5 -3.67 19.91 -20.28
N THR A 6 -3.91 19.82 -21.58
CA THR A 6 -4.94 18.94 -22.16
C THR A 6 -4.61 17.46 -21.95
N TYR A 7 -3.34 17.07 -22.11
CA TYR A 7 -2.92 15.70 -21.87
C TYR A 7 -3.04 15.30 -20.39
N ALA A 8 -2.79 16.22 -19.46
CA ALA A 8 -2.95 15.98 -18.03
C ALA A 8 -4.43 15.74 -17.64
N VAL A 9 -5.35 16.53 -18.20
CA VAL A 9 -6.80 16.34 -17.97
C VAL A 9 -7.26 15.02 -18.57
N LEU A 10 -6.85 14.68 -19.79
CA LEU A 10 -7.18 13.40 -20.42
C LEU A 10 -6.61 12.20 -19.66
N MET A 11 -5.41 12.32 -19.09
CA MET A 11 -4.82 11.30 -18.23
C MET A 11 -5.69 11.04 -17.01
N LEU A 12 -6.16 12.10 -16.34
CA LEU A 12 -7.00 12.00 -15.16
C LEU A 12 -8.33 11.34 -15.48
N VAL A 13 -9.00 11.79 -16.55
CA VAL A 13 -10.28 11.22 -17.00
C VAL A 13 -10.10 9.76 -17.38
N GLY A 14 -9.07 9.43 -18.17
CA GLY A 14 -8.77 8.05 -18.57
C GLY A 14 -8.48 7.13 -17.37
N PHE A 15 -7.74 7.63 -16.37
CA PHE A 15 -7.48 6.90 -15.13
C PHE A 15 -8.78 6.55 -14.39
N PHE A 16 -9.68 7.51 -14.21
CA PHE A 16 -10.97 7.25 -13.54
C PHE A 16 -11.85 6.29 -14.32
N VAL A 17 -11.89 6.38 -15.65
CA VAL A 17 -12.62 5.41 -16.47
C VAL A 17 -12.07 3.99 -16.26
N MET A 18 -10.75 3.83 -16.23
CA MET A 18 -10.08 2.56 -15.95
C MET A 18 -10.49 1.97 -14.59
N LEU A 19 -10.60 2.83 -13.57
CA LEU A 19 -11.07 2.44 -12.23
C LEU A 19 -12.55 2.03 -12.22
N MET A 20 -13.40 2.75 -12.94
CA MET A 20 -14.84 2.43 -13.03
C MET A 20 -15.09 1.08 -13.72
N ILE A 21 -14.21 0.68 -14.63
CA ILE A 21 -14.23 -0.64 -15.27
C ILE A 21 -13.81 -1.76 -14.28
N GLY A 22 -13.26 -1.41 -13.11
CA GLY A 22 -12.83 -2.34 -12.08
C GLY A 22 -11.39 -2.83 -12.24
N ILE A 23 -10.58 -2.14 -13.05
CA ILE A 23 -9.17 -2.50 -13.25
C ILE A 23 -8.37 -2.15 -11.98
N PRO A 24 -7.49 -3.05 -11.48
CA PRO A 24 -6.69 -2.81 -10.29
C PRO A 24 -5.94 -1.46 -10.37
N VAL A 25 -5.99 -0.70 -9.27
CA VAL A 25 -5.48 0.68 -9.19
C VAL A 25 -4.04 0.79 -9.68
N ALA A 26 -3.18 -0.17 -9.34
CA ALA A 26 -1.77 -0.18 -9.76
C ALA A 26 -1.61 -0.24 -11.29
N ILE A 27 -2.41 -1.08 -11.96
CA ILE A 27 -2.39 -1.22 -13.42
C ILE A 27 -2.94 0.05 -14.07
N SER A 28 -4.03 0.59 -13.53
CA SER A 28 -4.64 1.83 -14.00
C SER A 28 -3.66 3.00 -13.94
N LEU A 29 -2.94 3.18 -12.83
CA LEU A 29 -1.92 4.21 -12.67
C LEU A 29 -0.74 4.03 -13.63
N ALA A 30 -0.27 2.79 -13.81
CA ALA A 30 0.82 2.49 -14.72
C ALA A 30 0.44 2.83 -16.16
N VAL A 31 -0.69 2.30 -16.65
CA VAL A 31 -1.13 2.52 -18.05
C VAL A 31 -1.41 4.00 -18.31
N SER A 32 -2.18 4.68 -17.47
CA SER A 32 -2.47 6.10 -17.67
C SER A 32 -1.20 6.95 -17.57
N GLY A 33 -0.31 6.66 -16.62
CA GLY A 33 0.94 7.38 -16.44
C GLY A 33 1.90 7.22 -17.62
N PHE A 34 2.07 6.00 -18.14
CA PHE A 34 2.97 5.75 -19.27
C PHE A 34 2.41 6.24 -20.60
N VAL A 35 1.12 6.03 -20.89
CA VAL A 35 0.51 6.43 -22.16
C VAL A 35 0.50 7.96 -22.29
N PHE A 36 -0.03 8.67 -21.29
CA PHE A 36 -0.10 10.14 -21.36
C PHE A 36 1.25 10.80 -21.06
N GLY A 37 2.10 10.17 -20.25
CA GLY A 37 3.47 10.61 -20.06
C GLY A 37 4.30 10.55 -21.34
N TRP A 38 4.14 9.49 -22.15
CA TRP A 38 4.80 9.40 -23.45
C TRP A 38 4.27 10.46 -24.42
N LEU A 39 2.95 10.66 -24.47
CA LEU A 39 2.35 11.67 -25.35
C LEU A 39 2.76 13.10 -24.98
N GLY A 40 3.02 13.39 -23.70
CA GLY A 40 3.46 14.71 -23.23
C GLY A 40 4.96 14.95 -23.31
N PHE A 41 5.77 13.98 -22.87
CA PHE A 41 7.23 14.13 -22.71
C PHE A 41 8.06 13.36 -23.77
N GLY A 42 7.44 12.50 -24.57
CA GLY A 42 8.15 11.64 -25.53
C GLY A 42 9.21 10.77 -24.85
N GLU A 43 10.36 10.60 -25.52
CA GLU A 43 11.47 9.78 -25.02
C GLU A 43 12.12 10.32 -23.73
N THR A 44 11.97 11.62 -23.44
CA THR A 44 12.51 12.19 -22.17
C THR A 44 11.79 11.69 -20.92
N LEU A 45 10.63 11.04 -21.05
CA LEU A 45 9.95 10.35 -19.95
C LEU A 45 10.87 9.35 -19.25
N PHE A 46 11.69 8.62 -20.00
CA PHE A 46 12.56 7.59 -19.42
C PHE A 46 13.64 8.14 -18.51
N ASN A 47 14.04 9.41 -18.70
CA ASN A 47 14.99 10.06 -17.80
C ASN A 47 14.39 10.33 -16.41
N LEU A 48 13.05 10.37 -16.30
CA LEU A 48 12.35 10.56 -15.03
C LEU A 48 12.18 9.25 -14.26
N ILE A 49 12.29 8.10 -14.93
CA ILE A 49 12.12 6.78 -14.32
C ILE A 49 13.17 6.52 -13.22
N PRO A 50 14.48 6.70 -13.44
CA PRO A 50 15.48 6.52 -12.39
C PRO A 50 15.23 7.38 -11.16
N ALA A 51 14.87 8.66 -11.35
CA ALA A 51 14.56 9.58 -10.27
C ALA A 51 13.35 9.10 -9.44
N ARG A 52 12.32 8.55 -10.11
CA ARG A 52 11.15 7.99 -9.42
C ARG A 52 11.46 6.70 -8.68
N PHE A 53 12.23 5.78 -9.26
CA PHE A 53 12.65 4.58 -8.56
C PHE A 53 13.48 4.91 -7.32
N TYR A 54 14.44 5.84 -7.43
CA TYR A 54 15.23 6.28 -6.29
C TYR A 54 14.36 6.88 -5.17
N GLY A 55 13.35 7.69 -5.52
CA GLY A 55 12.42 8.24 -4.54
C GLY A 55 11.55 7.18 -3.84
N ILE A 56 11.22 6.08 -4.52
CA ILE A 56 10.47 4.98 -3.90
C ILE A 56 11.38 4.19 -2.95
N VAL A 57 12.60 3.84 -3.39
CA VAL A 57 13.54 3.02 -2.61
C VAL A 57 14.07 3.77 -1.39
N SER A 58 14.32 5.08 -1.51
CA SER A 58 14.73 5.92 -0.38
C SER A 58 13.57 6.30 0.56
N GLY A 59 12.34 5.92 0.21
CA GLY A 59 11.16 6.18 1.02
C GLY A 59 11.17 5.43 2.36
N TYR A 60 10.63 6.08 3.39
CA TYR A 60 10.47 5.50 4.73
C TYR A 60 9.49 4.33 4.79
N GLN A 61 8.68 4.13 3.75
CA GLN A 61 7.73 3.02 3.62
C GLN A 61 8.42 1.66 3.73
N TRP A 62 9.66 1.54 3.23
CA TRP A 62 10.43 0.30 3.34
C TRP A 62 10.87 0.01 4.77
N MET A 63 11.09 1.04 5.60
CA MET A 63 11.40 0.86 7.02
C MET A 63 10.21 0.30 7.82
N ALA A 64 8.98 0.49 7.33
CA ALA A 64 7.81 -0.10 7.98
C ALA A 64 7.89 -1.63 8.01
N ILE A 65 8.47 -2.28 7.00
CA ILE A 65 8.58 -3.75 6.96
C ILE A 65 9.52 -4.26 8.07
N PRO A 66 10.79 -3.83 8.19
CA PRO A 66 11.67 -4.23 9.29
C PRO A 66 11.12 -3.85 10.67
N LEU A 67 10.51 -2.66 10.81
CA LEU A 67 9.95 -2.23 12.10
C LEU A 67 8.74 -3.08 12.49
N PHE A 68 7.90 -3.48 11.54
CA PHE A 68 6.78 -4.38 11.78
C PHE A 68 7.26 -5.78 12.17
N VAL A 69 8.27 -6.31 11.48
CA VAL A 69 8.91 -7.58 11.86
C VAL A 69 9.55 -7.47 13.24
N PHE A 70 10.25 -6.39 13.54
CA PHE A 70 10.86 -6.15 14.84
C PHE A 70 9.81 -6.12 15.95
N MET A 71 8.72 -5.37 15.77
CA MET A 71 7.60 -5.34 16.70
C MET A 71 7.02 -6.75 16.91
N GLY A 72 6.79 -7.51 15.83
CA GLY A 72 6.29 -8.89 15.94
C GLY A 72 7.20 -9.80 16.76
N VAL A 73 8.51 -9.76 16.48
CA VAL A 73 9.51 -10.54 17.22
C VAL A 73 9.61 -10.09 18.69
N MET A 74 9.55 -8.78 18.96
CA MET A 74 9.57 -8.27 20.33
C MET A 74 8.34 -8.71 21.12
N LEU A 75 7.15 -8.71 20.51
CA LEU A 75 5.92 -9.21 21.14
C LEU A 75 6.00 -10.72 21.43
N GLU A 76 6.55 -11.50 20.50
CA GLU A 76 6.78 -12.94 20.69
C GLU A 76 7.79 -13.20 21.82
N LYS A 77 8.93 -12.49 21.83
CA LYS A 77 9.99 -12.70 22.84
C LYS A 77 9.62 -12.22 24.22
N SER A 78 8.79 -11.19 24.34
CA SER A 78 8.30 -10.68 25.63
C SER A 78 7.17 -11.51 26.23
N ARG A 79 6.63 -12.49 25.48
CA ARG A 79 5.40 -13.24 25.82
C ARG A 79 4.19 -12.36 26.10
N LEU A 80 4.25 -11.07 25.73
CA LEU A 80 3.14 -10.14 25.91
C LEU A 80 1.90 -10.62 25.15
N ALA A 81 2.08 -11.29 24.01
CA ALA A 81 0.97 -11.89 23.27
C ALA A 81 0.22 -12.96 24.10
N ASP A 82 0.94 -13.80 24.85
CA ASP A 82 0.36 -14.84 25.70
C ASP A 82 -0.34 -14.21 26.92
N ASP A 83 0.32 -13.26 27.58
CA ASP A 83 -0.24 -12.54 28.74
C ASP A 83 -1.53 -11.80 28.37
N LEU A 84 -1.58 -11.19 27.18
CA LEU A 84 -2.78 -10.54 26.67
C LEU A 84 -3.90 -11.54 26.36
N LEU A 85 -3.58 -12.72 25.81
CA LEU A 85 -4.57 -13.78 25.57
C LEU A 85 -5.16 -14.31 26.88
N ASP A 86 -4.34 -14.47 27.92
CA ASP A 86 -4.81 -14.85 29.25
C ASP A 86 -5.74 -13.79 29.83
N VAL A 87 -5.39 -12.50 29.71
CA VAL A 87 -6.26 -11.39 30.14
C VAL A 87 -7.59 -11.40 29.36
N MET A 88 -7.57 -11.63 28.04
CA MET A 88 -8.79 -11.76 27.25
C MET A 88 -9.65 -12.95 27.70
N GLY A 89 -9.02 -14.07 28.07
CA GLY A 89 -9.70 -15.22 28.67
C GLY A 89 -10.37 -14.86 30.00
N HIS A 90 -9.70 -14.08 30.86
CA HIS A 90 -10.28 -13.61 32.12
C HIS A 90 -11.46 -12.65 31.89
N ILE A 91 -11.36 -11.75 30.90
CA ILE A 91 -12.45 -10.83 30.53
C ILE A 91 -13.66 -11.60 29.99
N ALA A 92 -13.44 -12.67 29.22
CA ALA A 92 -14.51 -13.54 28.73
C ALA A 92 -15.20 -14.37 29.84
N GLY A 93 -14.67 -14.36 31.07
CA GLY A 93 -15.27 -15.00 32.24
C GLY A 93 -15.30 -16.52 32.13
N GLY A 94 -16.41 -17.15 32.57
CA GLY A 94 -16.58 -18.62 32.56
C GLY A 94 -16.97 -19.21 31.21
N LEU A 95 -16.93 -18.43 30.12
CA LEU A 95 -17.37 -18.90 28.82
C LEU A 95 -16.36 -19.93 28.26
N LYS A 96 -16.83 -21.14 28.00
CA LYS A 96 -16.00 -22.20 27.40
C LYS A 96 -15.51 -21.73 26.02
N GLY A 97 -14.19 -21.62 25.86
CA GLY A 97 -13.57 -21.09 24.64
C GLY A 97 -13.31 -19.58 24.64
N GLY A 98 -13.39 -18.89 25.78
CA GLY A 98 -13.17 -17.44 25.88
C GLY A 98 -11.86 -16.93 25.26
N MET A 99 -10.77 -17.70 25.35
CA MET A 99 -9.50 -17.36 24.67
C MET A 99 -9.61 -17.38 23.14
N ALA A 100 -10.42 -18.28 22.57
CA ALA A 100 -10.60 -18.37 21.11
C ALA A 100 -11.30 -17.13 20.53
N ILE A 101 -12.10 -16.45 21.35
CA ILE A 101 -12.75 -15.18 20.97
C ILE A 101 -11.70 -14.11 20.67
N GLY A 102 -10.63 -14.04 21.46
CA GLY A 102 -9.53 -13.08 21.26
C GLY A 102 -8.58 -13.43 20.10
N ILE A 103 -8.68 -14.64 19.53
CA ILE A 103 -7.86 -15.09 18.39
C ILE A 103 -8.60 -14.88 17.06
N VAL A 104 -9.93 -15.06 17.05
CA VAL A 104 -10.75 -15.03 15.82
C VAL A 104 -11.25 -13.63 15.47
N LEU A 105 -11.44 -12.76 16.48
CA LEU A 105 -11.88 -11.37 16.32
C LEU A 105 -10.70 -10.40 16.27
#